data_AF-A0A956U2D6-F1
#
_entry.id   AF-A0A956U2D6-F1
#
_cell.length_a   1.000
_cell.length_b   1.000
_cell.length_c   1.000
_cell.angle_alpha   90.00
_cell.angle_beta   90.00
_cell.angle_gamma   90.00
#
_symmetry.space_group_name_H-M   'P 1'
#
loop_
_entity.id
_entity.type
_entity.pdbx_description
1 polymer ?
#
loop_
_entity_poly.entity_id
_entity_poly.type
_entity_poly.pdbx_seq_one_letter_code
_entity_poly.pdbx_strand_id
1 'polypeptide(L)'
;MKVREVIKFLVENNGWYLVRICGSHRQFKLRSKRSRLTINCKMDKELPEGALFYSLKHCFDHEEVTHKDHYEITIEQSHNCFSAYCPDLPGCVAVGDTLEETKELMLGSLRLHLEGLRQDGVLVAEPVNTSAFFEIRQAS
;
A
#
# COMPACT_ATOMS: atom_id res chain seq x y z
N MET A 1 -7.11 5.47 -16.55
CA MET A 1 -6.24 6.64 -16.26
C MET A 1 -4.82 6.16 -15.96
N LYS A 2 -3.78 6.87 -16.40
CA LYS A 2 -2.39 6.48 -16.14
C LYS A 2 -1.91 6.93 -14.76
N VAL A 3 -0.95 6.21 -14.18
CA VAL A 3 -0.34 6.55 -12.88
C VAL A 3 0.15 7.98 -12.81
N ARG A 4 0.81 8.44 -13.87
CA ARG A 4 1.30 9.82 -13.95
C ARG A 4 0.18 10.86 -13.83
N GLU A 5 -1.02 10.56 -14.34
CA GLU A 5 -2.16 11.48 -14.31
C GLU A 5 -2.74 11.56 -12.90
N VAL A 6 -2.76 10.43 -12.18
CA VAL A 6 -3.19 10.36 -10.78
C VAL A 6 -2.22 11.12 -9.88
N ILE A 7 -0.92 10.86 -10.01
CA ILE A 7 0.09 11.55 -9.22
C ILE A 7 0.05 13.05 -9.50
N LYS A 8 -0.09 13.43 -10.78
CA LYS A 8 -0.25 14.83 -11.17
C LYS A 8 -1.49 15.44 -10.51
N PHE A 9 -2.64 14.76 -10.56
CA PHE A 9 -3.87 15.21 -9.93
C PHE A 9 -3.72 15.40 -8.41
N LEU A 10 -3.09 14.44 -7.71
CA LEU A 10 -2.86 14.50 -6.27
C LEU A 10 -2.01 15.71 -5.87
N VAL A 11 -0.90 15.91 -6.58
CA VAL A 11 0.06 16.99 -6.32
C VAL A 11 -0.53 18.35 -6.68
N GLU A 12 -1.24 18.45 -7.80
CA GLU A 12 -1.76 19.73 -8.30
C GLU A 12 -3.04 20.18 -7.59
N ASN A 13 -3.91 19.26 -7.15
CA ASN A 13 -5.27 19.65 -6.74
C ASN A 13 -5.66 19.39 -5.29
N ASN A 14 -4.88 18.66 -4.48
CA ASN A 14 -5.41 18.20 -3.19
C ASN A 14 -4.44 18.39 -2.00
N GLY A 15 -3.45 19.28 -2.09
CA GLY A 15 -2.53 19.55 -0.98
C GLY A 15 -1.65 18.36 -0.59
N TRP A 16 -1.55 17.34 -1.45
CA TRP A 16 -0.62 16.24 -1.30
C TRP A 16 0.77 16.67 -1.76
N TYR A 17 1.79 16.24 -1.04
CA TYR A 17 3.18 16.42 -1.44
C TYR A 17 3.95 15.12 -1.28
N LEU A 18 4.94 14.92 -2.14
CA LEU A 18 5.81 13.76 -2.08
C LEU A 18 6.73 13.91 -0.86
N VAL A 19 6.68 12.91 0.03
CA VAL A 19 7.50 12.88 1.25
C VAL A 19 8.72 12.02 1.07
N ARG A 20 8.58 10.90 0.35
CA ARG A 20 9.64 9.91 0.22
C ARG A 20 9.53 9.09 -1.05
N ILE A 21 10.68 8.73 -1.60
CA ILE A 21 10.83 7.74 -2.66
C ILE A 21 11.73 6.62 -2.13
N CYS A 22 11.33 5.36 -2.30
CA CYS A 22 12.14 4.18 -1.97
C CYS A 22 12.10 3.19 -3.14
N GLY A 23 13.13 3.23 -3.99
CA GLY A 23 13.12 2.51 -5.27
C GLY A 23 11.96 2.98 -6.15
N SER A 24 11.04 2.08 -6.50
CA SER A 24 9.82 2.37 -7.27
C SER A 24 8.63 2.85 -6.42
N HIS A 25 8.75 2.86 -5.09
CA HIS A 25 7.68 3.28 -4.20
C HIS A 25 7.70 4.79 -3.99
N ARG A 26 6.53 5.41 -4.02
CA ARG A 26 6.35 6.84 -3.75
C ARG A 26 5.33 7.02 -2.65
N GLN A 27 5.70 7.79 -1.63
CA GLN A 27 4.81 8.11 -0.53
C GLN A 27 4.49 9.60 -0.53
N PHE A 28 3.20 9.88 -0.57
CA PHE A 28 2.62 11.22 -0.49
C PHE A 28 1.97 11.42 0.86
N LYS A 29 1.91 12.68 1.30
CA LYS A 29 1.20 13.08 2.51
C LYS A 29 0.30 14.25 2.23
N LEU A 30 -0.90 14.21 2.81
CA LEU A 30 -1.84 15.31 2.75
C LEU A 30 -1.44 16.37 3.78
N ARG A 31 -1.36 17.64 3.40
CA ARG A 31 -0.93 18.72 4.33
C ARG A 31 -1.94 18.96 5.47
N SER A 32 -3.23 18.77 5.21
CA SER A 32 -4.31 19.10 6.15
C SER A 32 -4.69 17.96 7.11
N LYS A 33 -4.34 16.71 6.80
CA LYS A 33 -4.66 15.52 7.60
C LYS A 33 -3.42 14.66 7.79
N ARG A 34 -3.43 13.77 8.80
CA ARG A 34 -2.38 12.74 8.98
C ARG A 34 -2.58 11.53 8.04
N SER A 35 -3.04 11.78 6.81
CA SER A 35 -3.25 10.74 5.82
C SER A 35 -2.01 10.61 4.93
N ARG A 36 -1.62 9.36 4.65
CA ARG A 36 -0.53 9.03 3.72
C ARG A 36 -1.08 8.22 2.54
N LEU A 37 -0.35 8.26 1.44
CA LEU A 37 -0.65 7.46 0.26
C LEU A 37 0.67 6.95 -0.29
N THR A 38 0.89 5.65 -0.21
CA THR A 38 2.02 4.93 -0.78
C THR A 38 1.55 4.24 -2.06
N ILE A 39 2.14 4.63 -3.18
CA ILE A 39 1.87 4.04 -4.49
C ILE A 39 3.18 3.43 -5.01
N ASN A 40 3.14 2.14 -5.35
CA ASN A 40 4.12 1.53 -6.23
C ASN A 40 3.49 1.27 -7.60
N CYS A 41 3.99 1.96 -8.64
CA CYS A 41 3.41 1.85 -9.97
C CYS A 41 4.35 2.41 -11.04
N LYS A 42 4.53 1.68 -12.17
CA LYS A 42 5.21 2.23 -13.34
C LYS A 42 4.36 3.36 -13.93
N MET A 43 4.97 4.51 -14.24
CA MET A 43 4.25 5.78 -14.53
C MET A 43 3.32 5.74 -15.75
N ASP A 44 3.60 4.83 -16.67
CA ASP A 44 2.91 4.63 -17.94
C ASP A 44 1.78 3.61 -17.87
N LYS A 45 1.70 2.82 -16.79
CA LYS A 45 0.66 1.81 -16.60
C LYS A 45 -0.69 2.46 -16.36
N GLU A 46 -1.71 1.82 -16.91
CA GLU A 46 -3.09 2.12 -16.56
C GLU A 46 -3.37 1.53 -15.19
N LEU A 47 -3.91 2.35 -14.30
CA LEU A 47 -4.40 1.84 -13.03
C LEU A 47 -5.79 1.25 -13.23
N PRO A 48 -6.01 0.02 -12.77
CA PRO A 48 -7.35 -0.49 -12.54
C PRO A 48 -8.12 0.48 -11.65
N GLU A 49 -9.35 0.79 -12.04
CA GLU A 49 -10.14 1.78 -11.31
C GLU A 49 -10.46 1.33 -9.88
N GLY A 50 -10.69 0.04 -9.64
CA GLY A 50 -11.08 -0.51 -8.34
C GLY A 50 -10.13 -0.13 -7.20
N ALA A 51 -8.92 -0.70 -7.20
CA ALA A 51 -7.93 -0.48 -6.14
C ALA A 51 -7.60 0.98 -5.86
N LEU A 52 -7.40 1.80 -6.91
CA LEU A 52 -6.99 3.19 -6.73
C LEU A 52 -8.16 4.09 -6.33
N PHE A 53 -9.32 4.00 -6.99
CA PHE A 53 -10.45 4.82 -6.59
C PHE A 53 -10.95 4.43 -5.20
N TYR A 54 -10.89 3.15 -4.84
CA TYR A 54 -11.12 2.73 -3.46
C TYR A 54 -10.16 3.44 -2.51
N SER A 55 -8.86 3.29 -2.75
CA SER A 55 -7.81 3.86 -1.91
C SER A 55 -7.91 5.39 -1.80
N LEU A 56 -8.10 6.08 -2.93
CA LEU A 56 -8.27 7.53 -2.96
C LEU A 56 -9.57 7.97 -2.28
N LYS A 57 -10.67 7.27 -2.46
CA LYS A 57 -11.94 7.61 -1.80
C LYS A 57 -11.83 7.43 -0.29
N HIS A 58 -11.16 6.38 0.16
CA HIS A 58 -11.13 6.00 1.57
C HIS A 58 -9.97 6.65 2.35
N CYS A 59 -8.85 7.01 1.72
CA CYS A 59 -7.71 7.64 2.42
C CYS A 59 -8.00 9.05 2.95
N PHE A 60 -9.03 9.73 2.42
CA PHE A 60 -9.47 11.03 2.92
C PHE A 60 -10.33 10.91 4.19
N ASP A 61 -11.11 9.85 4.34
CA ASP A 61 -12.22 9.80 5.29
C ASP A 61 -12.10 8.72 6.36
N HIS A 62 -11.19 7.75 6.20
CA HIS A 62 -11.02 6.64 7.14
C HIS A 62 -9.70 6.74 7.91
N GLU A 63 -9.77 6.44 9.21
CA GLU A 63 -8.58 6.14 10.01
C GLU A 63 -8.05 4.76 9.64
N GLU A 64 -6.73 4.67 9.50
CA GLU A 64 -6.06 3.41 9.17
C GLU A 64 -5.99 2.49 10.39
N VAL A 65 -6.24 1.19 10.18
CA VAL A 65 -6.28 0.19 11.26
C VAL A 65 -4.89 -0.40 11.44
N THR A 66 -4.09 0.19 12.32
CA THR A 66 -2.65 -0.12 12.47
C THR A 66 -2.30 -1.09 13.62
N HIS A 67 -3.31 -1.53 14.38
CA HIS A 67 -3.16 -2.42 15.54
C HIS A 67 -3.44 -3.88 15.21
N LYS A 68 -2.86 -4.38 14.12
CA LYS A 68 -2.99 -5.78 13.66
C LYS A 68 -1.62 -6.45 13.49
N ASP A 69 -1.59 -7.75 13.70
CA ASP A 69 -0.45 -8.65 13.48
C ASP A 69 -0.38 -9.16 12.02
N HIS A 70 -1.51 -9.15 11.30
CA HIS A 70 -1.62 -9.47 9.88
C HIS A 70 -2.53 -8.48 9.13
N TYR A 71 -2.18 -8.20 7.87
CA TYR A 71 -2.97 -7.37 6.97
C TYR A 71 -3.45 -8.21 5.80
N GLU A 72 -4.75 -8.13 5.51
CA GLU A 72 -5.31 -8.74 4.31
C GLU A 72 -5.13 -7.80 3.11
N ILE A 73 -4.75 -8.39 1.99
CA ILE A 73 -4.53 -7.69 0.73
C ILE A 73 -5.51 -8.21 -0.30
N THR A 74 -6.24 -7.29 -0.92
CA THR A 74 -7.05 -7.59 -2.09
C THR A 74 -6.20 -7.39 -3.33
N ILE A 75 -6.15 -8.40 -4.21
CA ILE A 75 -5.47 -8.32 -5.50
C ILE A 75 -6.52 -8.46 -6.61
N GLU A 76 -6.57 -7.47 -7.49
CA GLU A 76 -7.48 -7.42 -8.62
C GLU A 76 -6.69 -7.58 -9.92
N GLN A 77 -7.10 -8.55 -10.74
CA GLN A 77 -6.58 -8.68 -12.10
C GLN A 77 -7.29 -7.69 -13.03
N SER A 78 -6.51 -7.06 -13.89
CA SER A 78 -7.00 -6.24 -15.01
C SER A 78 -6.42 -6.73 -16.33
N HIS A 79 -6.73 -6.02 -17.42
CA HIS A 79 -6.47 -6.47 -18.78
C HIS A 79 -5.03 -6.95 -19.02
N ASN A 80 -4.03 -6.27 -18.44
CA ASN A 80 -2.60 -6.57 -18.63
C ASN A 80 -1.74 -6.39 -17.36
N CYS A 81 -2.36 -6.28 -16.19
CA CYS A 81 -1.66 -6.04 -14.94
C CYS A 81 -2.49 -6.54 -13.75
N PHE A 82 -1.88 -6.51 -12.58
CA PHE A 82 -2.52 -6.80 -11.29
C PHE A 82 -2.34 -5.58 -10.40
N SER A 83 -3.40 -5.23 -9.68
CA SER A 83 -3.36 -4.18 -8.65
C SER A 83 -3.66 -4.77 -7.30
N ALA A 84 -3.04 -4.22 -6.25
CA ALA A 84 -3.22 -4.65 -4.88
C ALA A 84 -3.47 -3.44 -3.98
N TYR A 85 -4.34 -3.63 -3.00
CA TYR A 85 -4.59 -2.65 -1.94
C TYR A 85 -4.92 -3.36 -0.62
N CYS A 86 -4.77 -2.63 0.48
CA CYS A 86 -5.12 -3.12 1.81
C CYS A 86 -6.37 -2.37 2.31
N PRO A 87 -7.50 -3.05 2.59
CA PRO A 87 -8.69 -2.38 3.12
C PRO A 87 -8.46 -1.68 4.46
N ASP A 88 -7.58 -2.24 5.31
CA ASP A 88 -7.21 -1.67 6.61
C ASP A 88 -6.27 -0.45 6.49
N LEU A 89 -5.48 -0.40 5.41
CA LEU A 89 -4.52 0.66 5.09
C LEU A 89 -4.86 1.22 3.71
N PRO A 90 -5.99 1.93 3.55
CA PRO A 90 -6.47 2.41 2.26
C PRO A 90 -5.48 3.34 1.56
N GLY A 91 -4.50 3.90 2.28
CA GLY A 91 -3.39 4.63 1.71
C GLY A 91 -2.31 3.75 1.04
N CYS A 92 -2.44 2.43 0.98
CA CYS A 92 -1.37 1.54 0.50
C CYS A 92 -1.80 0.78 -0.77
N VAL A 93 -1.12 1.07 -1.89
CA VAL A 93 -1.45 0.51 -3.22
C VAL A 93 -0.20 0.09 -3.99
N ALA A 94 -0.28 -1.04 -4.70
CA ALA A 94 0.74 -1.50 -5.62
C ALA A 94 0.14 -2.00 -6.94
N VAL A 95 0.88 -1.90 -8.04
CA VAL A 95 0.51 -2.51 -9.33
C VAL A 95 1.74 -3.11 -9.99
N GLY A 96 1.61 -4.34 -10.45
CA GLY A 96 2.64 -5.07 -11.21
C GLY A 96 2.08 -5.71 -12.47
N ASP A 97 2.98 -6.19 -13.33
CA ASP A 97 2.63 -6.89 -14.57
C ASP A 97 2.24 -8.35 -14.31
N THR A 98 2.70 -8.91 -13.19
CA THR A 98 2.38 -10.27 -12.75
C THR A 98 1.86 -10.29 -11.32
N LEU A 99 1.17 -11.38 -10.95
CA LEU A 99 0.70 -11.59 -9.59
C LEU A 99 1.85 -11.58 -8.57
N GLU A 100 2.96 -12.24 -8.87
CA GLU A 100 4.11 -12.33 -7.96
C GLU A 100 4.82 -10.97 -7.80
N GLU A 101 5.06 -10.26 -8.91
CA GLU A 101 5.59 -8.89 -8.84
C GLU A 101 4.68 -7.98 -8.00
N THR A 102 3.37 -8.09 -8.18
CA THR A 102 2.40 -7.27 -7.44
C THR A 102 2.44 -7.55 -5.94
N LYS A 103 2.61 -8.81 -5.53
CA LYS A 103 2.79 -9.17 -4.10
C LYS A 103 4.06 -8.57 -3.53
N GLU A 104 5.18 -8.66 -4.25
CA GLU A 104 6.47 -8.10 -3.81
C GLU A 104 6.39 -6.57 -3.65
N LEU A 105 5.80 -5.88 -4.64
CA LEU A 105 5.60 -4.43 -4.61
C LEU A 105 4.62 -4.04 -3.49
N MET A 106 3.59 -4.84 -3.22
CA MET A 106 2.66 -4.58 -2.13
C MET A 106 3.33 -4.72 -0.77
N LEU A 107 4.17 -5.73 -0.57
CA LEU A 107 4.97 -5.88 0.65
C LEU A 107 5.91 -4.68 0.88
N GLY A 108 6.56 -4.20 -0.17
CA GLY A 108 7.37 -2.97 -0.11
C GLY A 108 6.53 -1.74 0.23
N SER A 109 5.33 -1.63 -0.36
CA SER A 109 4.39 -0.54 -0.10
C SER A 109 3.92 -0.53 1.34
N LEU A 110 3.52 -1.69 1.90
CA LEU A 110 3.10 -1.84 3.29
C LEU A 110 4.20 -1.39 4.26
N ARG A 111 5.43 -1.87 4.07
CA ARG A 111 6.56 -1.50 4.92
C ARG A 111 6.79 0.01 4.94
N LEU A 112 6.87 0.62 3.76
CA LEU A 112 7.06 2.07 3.62
C LEU A 112 5.88 2.86 4.19
N HIS A 113 4.66 2.35 4.02
CA HIS A 113 3.45 2.97 4.51
C HIS A 113 3.43 3.02 6.04
N LEU A 114 3.58 1.86 6.69
CA LEU A 114 3.61 1.73 8.14
C LEU A 114 4.77 2.51 8.78
N GLU A 115 5.95 2.53 8.16
CA GLU A 115 7.06 3.38 8.62
C GLU A 115 6.68 4.86 8.58
N GLY A 116 6.04 5.31 7.51
CA GLY A 116 5.54 6.68 7.39
C GLY A 116 4.50 7.03 8.47
N LEU A 117 3.57 6.12 8.76
CA LEU A 117 2.58 6.30 9.83
C LEU A 117 3.25 6.43 11.21
N ARG A 118 4.24 5.59 11.51
CA ARG A 118 5.04 5.69 12.75
C ARG A 118 5.74 7.04 12.87
N GLN A 119 6.32 7.55 11.78
CA GLN A 119 6.95 8.89 11.76
C GLN A 119 5.96 10.03 12.02
N ASP A 120 4.69 9.83 11.69
CA ASP A 120 3.61 10.78 12.00
C ASP A 120 3.03 10.61 13.42
N GLY A 121 3.62 9.72 14.22
CA GLY A 121 3.19 9.43 15.59
C GLY A 121 1.97 8.54 15.68
N VAL A 122 1.58 7.87 14.59
CA VAL A 122 0.52 6.84 14.62
C VAL A 122 1.10 5.59 15.27
N LEU A 123 0.38 5.05 16.26
CA LEU A 123 0.75 3.79 16.90
C LEU A 123 0.51 2.65 15.92
N VAL A 124 1.59 2.05 15.43
CA VAL A 124 1.52 0.84 14.62
C VAL A 124 2.01 -0.32 15.47
N ALA A 125 1.19 -1.36 15.61
CA ALA A 125 1.57 -2.55 16.35
C ALA A 125 2.88 -3.13 15.78
N GLU A 126 3.77 -3.52 16.68
CA GLU A 126 4.88 -4.37 16.28
C GLU A 126 4.38 -5.81 16.22
N PRO A 127 4.70 -6.57 15.16
CA PRO A 127 4.31 -7.97 15.08
C PRO A 127 5.00 -8.75 16.21
N VAL A 128 4.21 -9.31 17.12
CA VAL A 128 4.71 -10.11 18.25
C VAL A 128 4.65 -11.59 17.87
N ASN A 129 5.51 -12.02 16.94
CA ASN A 129 5.46 -13.38 16.43
C ASN A 129 6.59 -14.24 17.03
N THR A 130 6.24 -15.22 17.85
CA THR A 130 7.12 -16.33 18.25
C THR A 130 6.61 -17.60 17.58
N SER A 131 7.32 -18.10 16.57
CA SER A 131 7.00 -19.36 15.90
C SER A 131 8.00 -20.45 16.29
N ALA A 132 7.51 -21.65 16.61
CA ALA A 132 8.33 -22.84 16.84
C ALA A 132 7.85 -23.97 15.92
N PHE A 133 8.80 -24.69 15.31
CA PHE A 133 8.55 -25.87 14.49
C PHE A 133 9.04 -27.12 15.22
N PHE A 134 8.26 -28.19 15.21
CA PHE A 134 8.67 -29.50 15.71
C PHE A 134 8.71 -30.49 14.54
N GLU A 135 9.86 -31.13 14.32
CA GLU A 135 9.94 -32.29 13.43
C GLU A 135 9.32 -33.50 14.12
N ILE A 136 8.26 -34.05 13.52
CA ILE A 136 7.70 -35.35 13.92
C ILE A 136 8.29 -36.38 12.96
N ARG A 137 9.17 -37.24 13.47
CA ARG A 137 9.57 -38.45 12.76
C ARG A 137 8.48 -39.50 12.97
N GLN A 138 7.81 -39.94 11.91
CA GLN A 138 6.97 -41.13 11.99
C GLN A 138 7.89 -42.35 12.12
N ALA A 139 7.67 -43.14 13.18
CA ALA A 139 8.33 -44.43 13.36
C ALA A 139 7.68 -45.45 12.41
N SER A 140 8.52 -46.17 11.67
CA SER A 140 8.14 -47.26 10.76
C SER A 140 7.60 -48.49 11.48
#